data_AF-A0A1V1PA76-F1
#
_entry.id   AF-A0A1V1PA76-F1
#
_cell.length_a   1.000
_cell.length_b   1.000
_cell.length_c   1.000
_cell.angle_alpha   90.00
_cell.angle_beta   90.00
_cell.angle_gamma   90.00
#
_symmetry.space_group_name_H-M   'P 1'
#
loop_
_entity.id
_entity.type
_entity.pdbx_description
1 polymer ?
#
loop_
_entity_poly.entity_id
_entity_poly.type
_entity_poly.pdbx_seq_one_letter_code
_entity_poly.pdbx_strand_id
1 'polypeptide(L)'
;MTLTAESGLKPEQVIFDGEDMVRPLYFFSDVVADVEVRNISIRNGNIAEKGGGIYINIHGNVNFFYNIVSNNSGKNGGGVYIQTVQGKNITIKENVIKNNIASYSSGGVCVSTKGNISIINNSITENTSTFYAGGISAESENLSIISFSIN
;
A
#
# COMPACT_ATOMS: atom_id res chain seq x y z
N MET A 1 -8.44 11.43 -7.79
CA MET A 1 -9.05 10.19 -8.32
C MET A 1 -9.45 9.32 -7.15
N THR A 2 -10.61 8.68 -7.22
CA THR A 2 -11.06 7.73 -6.20
C THR A 2 -11.31 6.39 -6.86
N LEU A 3 -10.71 5.33 -6.34
CA LEU A 3 -11.04 3.95 -6.63
C LEU A 3 -11.74 3.37 -5.40
N THR A 4 -13.02 3.06 -5.54
CA THR A 4 -13.83 2.50 -4.47
C THR A 4 -14.77 1.44 -5.02
N ALA A 5 -15.03 0.40 -4.25
CA ALA A 5 -16.17 -0.45 -4.49
C ALA A 5 -17.48 0.35 -4.40
N GLU A 6 -18.50 -0.09 -5.13
CA GLU A 6 -19.86 0.44 -5.00
C GLU A 6 -20.42 0.23 -3.59
N SER A 7 -21.38 1.07 -3.21
CA SER A 7 -22.00 1.02 -1.89
C SER A 7 -22.59 -0.36 -1.58
N GLY A 8 -22.31 -0.88 -0.38
CA GLY A 8 -22.80 -2.18 0.08
C GLY A 8 -21.91 -3.37 -0.29
N LEU A 9 -20.95 -3.22 -1.20
CA LEU A 9 -19.96 -4.24 -1.47
C LEU A 9 -18.87 -4.25 -0.39
N LYS A 10 -18.40 -5.45 -0.06
CA LYS A 10 -17.25 -5.65 0.84
C LYS A 10 -15.94 -5.77 0.04
N PRO A 11 -14.76 -5.55 0.65
CA PRO A 11 -13.48 -5.61 -0.05
C PRO A 11 -13.25 -6.96 -0.74
N GLU A 12 -13.73 -8.07 -0.16
CA GLU A 12 -13.56 -9.42 -0.71
C GLU A 12 -14.38 -9.64 -2.00
N GLN A 13 -15.30 -8.73 -2.34
CA GLN A 13 -16.17 -8.83 -3.50
C GLN A 13 -15.67 -8.01 -4.70
N VAL A 14 -14.71 -7.10 -4.48
CA VAL A 14 -14.12 -6.26 -5.54
C VAL A 14 -12.63 -6.54 -5.58
N ILE A 15 -12.24 -7.47 -6.46
CA ILE A 15 -10.90 -8.06 -6.49
C ILE A 15 -10.14 -7.60 -7.72
N PHE A 16 -8.95 -7.05 -7.48
CA PHE A 16 -7.90 -6.86 -8.49
C PHE A 16 -6.85 -7.96 -8.28
N ASP A 17 -6.87 -8.95 -9.16
CA ASP A 17 -6.00 -10.13 -9.11
C ASP A 17 -4.90 -10.01 -10.16
N GLY A 18 -3.64 -10.13 -9.73
CA GLY A 18 -2.47 -10.11 -10.61
C GLY A 18 -2.11 -11.47 -11.18
N GLU A 19 -2.79 -12.53 -10.75
CA GLU A 19 -2.58 -13.93 -11.18
C GLU A 19 -1.13 -14.41 -11.13
N ASP A 20 -0.34 -13.89 -10.18
CA ASP A 20 1.10 -14.11 -10.00
C ASP A 20 1.96 -13.66 -11.20
N MET A 21 1.42 -12.79 -12.06
CA MET A 21 2.04 -12.42 -13.34
C MET A 21 2.22 -10.90 -13.52
N VAL A 22 1.33 -10.09 -12.95
CA VAL A 22 1.34 -8.62 -13.15
C VAL A 22 1.14 -7.87 -11.85
N ARG A 23 1.38 -6.57 -11.86
CA ARG A 23 0.94 -5.67 -10.78
C ARG A 23 -0.55 -5.35 -10.98
N PRO A 24 -1.44 -5.66 -10.02
CA PRO A 24 -2.87 -5.35 -10.13
C PRO A 24 -3.19 -3.86 -10.35
N LEU A 25 -2.51 -2.95 -9.65
CA LEU A 25 -2.83 -1.52 -9.70
C LEU A 25 -1.58 -0.62 -9.80
N TYR A 26 -1.66 0.38 -10.68
CA TYR A 26 -0.59 1.35 -10.91
C TYR A 26 -1.18 2.76 -11.06
N PHE A 27 -0.83 3.65 -10.13
CA PHE A 27 -1.22 5.06 -10.14
C PHE A 27 0.03 5.92 -10.31
N PHE A 28 0.06 6.70 -11.38
CA PHE A 28 1.13 7.64 -11.68
C PHE A 28 0.55 9.00 -12.10
N SER A 29 1.08 10.08 -11.56
CA SER A 29 0.70 11.44 -11.92
C SER A 29 1.84 12.42 -11.68
N ASP A 30 2.20 13.18 -12.71
CA ASP A 30 3.15 14.30 -12.67
C ASP A 30 2.48 15.64 -12.31
N VAL A 31 1.14 15.66 -12.28
CA VAL A 31 0.34 16.78 -11.77
C VAL A 31 -0.17 16.51 -10.36
N VAL A 32 -0.49 17.59 -9.64
CA VAL A 32 -1.08 17.51 -8.30
C VAL A 32 -2.49 16.92 -8.41
N ALA A 33 -2.63 15.66 -7.98
CA ALA A 33 -3.90 14.96 -7.93
C ALA A 33 -3.92 14.07 -6.70
N ASP A 34 -4.94 14.24 -5.86
CA ASP A 34 -5.15 13.38 -4.70
C ASP A 34 -5.67 12.02 -5.15
N VAL A 35 -5.27 10.94 -4.47
CA VAL A 35 -5.73 9.57 -4.72
C VAL A 35 -6.35 8.99 -3.46
N GLU A 36 -7.57 8.48 -3.59
CA GLU A 36 -8.20 7.62 -2.58
C GLU A 36 -8.41 6.22 -3.16
N VAL A 37 -7.96 5.20 -2.44
CA VAL A 37 -8.23 3.80 -2.74
C VAL A 37 -8.90 3.20 -1.51
N ARG A 38 -10.12 2.69 -1.68
CA ARG A 38 -10.84 2.07 -0.56
C ARG A 38 -11.68 0.86 -0.91
N ASN A 39 -11.89 0.02 0.09
CA ASN A 39 -12.91 -1.03 0.09
C ASN A 39 -12.74 -2.04 -1.06
N ILE A 40 -11.50 -2.38 -1.41
CA ILE A 40 -11.16 -3.35 -2.46
C ILE A 40 -10.12 -4.37 -1.98
N SER A 41 -10.01 -5.49 -2.70
CA SER A 41 -8.95 -6.48 -2.53
C SER A 41 -7.93 -6.40 -3.67
N ILE A 42 -6.64 -6.46 -3.31
CA ILE A 42 -5.50 -6.43 -4.23
C ILE A 42 -4.63 -7.65 -3.92
N ARG A 43 -4.50 -8.58 -4.86
CA ARG A 43 -3.81 -9.84 -4.59
C ARG A 43 -3.04 -10.44 -5.74
N ASN A 44 -2.15 -11.37 -5.39
CA ASN A 44 -1.34 -12.18 -6.31
C ASN A 44 -0.61 -11.32 -7.35
N GLY A 45 -0.19 -10.11 -6.95
CA GLY A 45 0.65 -9.29 -7.77
C GLY A 45 2.09 -9.75 -7.67
N ASN A 46 2.78 -9.97 -8.80
CA ASN A 46 4.15 -10.45 -8.78
C ASN A 46 4.99 -9.71 -9.81
N ILE A 47 5.89 -8.84 -9.34
CA ILE A 47 6.79 -8.10 -10.22
C ILE A 47 8.14 -7.86 -9.53
N ALA A 48 9.22 -7.87 -10.30
CA ALA A 48 10.57 -7.61 -9.79
C ALA A 48 10.85 -6.11 -9.49
N GLU A 49 9.81 -5.32 -9.19
CA GLU A 49 9.85 -3.86 -9.03
C GLU A 49 9.10 -3.40 -7.77
N LYS A 50 9.00 -2.08 -7.56
CA LYS A 50 8.26 -1.49 -6.43
C LYS A 50 6.76 -1.80 -6.50
N GLY A 51 6.13 -2.06 -5.36
CA GLY A 51 4.67 -2.21 -5.24
C GLY A 51 4.17 -3.46 -5.98
N GLY A 52 4.33 -4.65 -5.39
CA GLY A 52 3.91 -5.90 -6.03
C GLY A 52 2.41 -5.93 -6.31
N GLY A 53 1.60 -5.52 -5.33
CA GLY A 53 0.15 -5.38 -5.48
C GLY A 53 -0.24 -4.03 -6.06
N ILE A 54 0.25 -2.96 -5.44
CA ILE A 54 -0.07 -1.59 -5.84
C ILE A 54 1.14 -0.67 -5.75
N TYR A 55 1.29 0.14 -6.79
CA TYR A 55 2.25 1.23 -6.85
C TYR A 55 1.53 2.56 -7.04
N ILE A 56 1.78 3.52 -6.14
CA ILE A 56 1.26 4.88 -6.21
C ILE A 56 2.45 5.85 -6.19
N ASN A 57 2.62 6.63 -7.26
CA ASN A 57 3.60 7.71 -7.34
C ASN A 57 2.94 8.95 -7.96
N ILE A 58 2.55 9.90 -7.11
CA ILE A 58 1.73 11.05 -7.50
C ILE A 58 2.21 12.33 -6.80
N HIS A 59 1.76 13.50 -7.26
CA HIS A 59 2.07 14.78 -6.63
C HIS A 59 0.96 15.32 -5.71
N GLY A 60 0.09 14.45 -5.19
CA GLY A 60 -1.03 14.79 -4.29
C GLY A 60 -1.06 13.97 -2.99
N ASN A 61 -2.10 14.15 -2.20
CA ASN A 61 -2.34 13.36 -0.99
C ASN A 61 -2.81 11.95 -1.34
N VAL A 62 -2.50 10.98 -0.48
CA VAL A 62 -2.92 9.60 -0.65
C VAL A 62 -3.72 9.13 0.57
N ASN A 63 -4.92 8.62 0.30
CA ASN A 63 -5.82 8.00 1.25
C ASN A 63 -5.98 6.51 0.89
N PHE A 64 -5.56 5.61 1.76
CA PHE A 64 -5.62 4.16 1.52
C PHE A 64 -6.38 3.48 2.66
N PHE A 65 -7.66 3.15 2.43
CA PHE A 65 -8.60 2.81 3.51
C PHE A 65 -9.36 1.50 3.30
N TYR A 66 -9.56 0.70 4.35
CA TYR A 66 -10.46 -0.47 4.31
C TYR A 66 -10.14 -1.48 3.20
N ASN A 67 -8.88 -1.58 2.77
CA ASN A 67 -8.47 -2.50 1.71
C ASN A 67 -7.93 -3.80 2.29
N ILE A 68 -7.97 -4.84 1.47
CA ILE A 68 -7.24 -6.10 1.71
C ILE A 68 -6.11 -6.19 0.69
N VAL A 69 -4.87 -6.27 1.14
CA VAL A 69 -3.69 -6.44 0.29
C VAL A 69 -2.98 -7.72 0.66
N SER A 70 -3.01 -8.73 -0.22
CA SER A 70 -2.49 -10.05 0.14
C SER A 70 -1.77 -10.80 -0.95
N ASN A 71 -0.78 -11.60 -0.57
CA ASN A 71 -0.06 -12.52 -1.47
C ASN A 71 0.61 -11.79 -2.65
N ASN A 72 1.10 -10.57 -2.44
CA ASN A 72 1.81 -9.85 -3.47
C ASN A 72 3.33 -9.92 -3.23
N SER A 73 4.09 -9.98 -4.31
CA SER A 73 5.56 -10.01 -4.32
C SER A 73 6.14 -8.85 -5.12
N GLY A 74 7.13 -8.18 -4.53
CA GLY A 74 7.78 -7.01 -5.10
C GLY A 74 9.25 -6.89 -4.69
N LYS A 75 9.96 -5.91 -5.23
CA LYS A 75 11.30 -5.52 -4.75
C LYS A 75 11.23 -4.68 -3.47
N ASN A 76 10.35 -3.68 -3.46
CA ASN A 76 10.12 -2.78 -2.32
C ASN A 76 8.62 -2.56 -2.15
N GLY A 77 8.08 -2.80 -0.96
CA GLY A 77 6.63 -2.79 -0.76
C GLY A 77 6.00 -3.94 -1.52
N GLY A 78 6.21 -5.17 -1.06
CA GLY A 78 5.64 -6.38 -1.69
C GLY A 78 4.14 -6.23 -1.92
N GLY A 79 3.42 -5.75 -0.92
CA GLY A 79 2.02 -5.36 -1.04
C GLY A 79 1.86 -3.99 -1.67
N VAL A 80 2.34 -2.97 -0.97
CA VAL A 80 2.04 -1.56 -1.22
C VAL A 80 3.31 -0.74 -1.31
N TYR A 81 3.45 0.04 -2.39
CA TYR A 81 4.44 1.11 -2.48
C TYR A 81 3.76 2.45 -2.76
N ILE A 82 3.98 3.45 -1.90
CA ILE A 82 3.41 4.80 -2.04
C ILE A 82 4.52 5.84 -1.93
N GLN A 83 4.59 6.74 -2.91
CA GLN A 83 5.47 7.90 -2.89
C GLN A 83 4.71 9.16 -3.29
N THR A 84 4.95 10.27 -2.58
CA THR A 84 4.46 11.59 -2.98
C THR A 84 5.50 12.69 -2.71
N VAL A 85 5.19 13.92 -3.14
CA VAL A 85 6.07 15.09 -3.09
C VAL A 85 5.98 15.85 -1.77
N GLN A 86 6.80 16.89 -1.62
CA GLN A 86 6.86 17.70 -0.40
C GLN A 86 5.51 18.32 -0.01
N GLY A 87 5.24 18.31 1.30
CA GLY A 87 4.02 18.87 1.88
C GLY A 87 2.76 18.04 1.63
N LYS A 88 2.87 16.82 1.07
CA LYS A 88 1.74 15.92 0.83
C LYS A 88 1.66 14.81 1.86
N ASN A 89 0.44 14.48 2.24
CA ASN A 89 0.18 13.53 3.31
C ASN A 89 -0.21 12.15 2.75
N ILE A 90 0.19 11.12 3.48
CA ILE A 90 -0.23 9.73 3.23
C ILE A 90 -0.96 9.22 4.47
N THR A 91 -2.21 8.80 4.31
CA THR A 91 -2.99 8.15 5.36
C THR A 91 -3.30 6.72 4.97
N ILE A 92 -2.84 5.76 5.79
CA ILE A 92 -3.11 4.33 5.64
C ILE A 92 -3.93 3.92 6.86
N LYS A 93 -5.20 3.58 6.66
CA LYS A 93 -6.11 3.34 7.78
C LYS A 93 -7.03 2.13 7.57
N GLU A 94 -7.18 1.31 8.60
CA GLU A 94 -8.16 0.21 8.66
C GLU A 94 -8.00 -0.80 7.52
N ASN A 95 -6.76 -1.04 7.06
CA ASN A 95 -6.45 -2.06 6.06
C ASN A 95 -6.02 -3.37 6.71
N VAL A 96 -6.18 -4.46 5.96
CA VAL A 96 -5.55 -5.75 6.23
C VAL A 96 -4.49 -5.98 5.16
N ILE A 97 -3.22 -6.01 5.55
CA ILE A 97 -2.07 -6.17 4.65
C ILE A 97 -1.29 -7.39 5.10
N LYS A 98 -1.38 -8.50 4.36
CA LYS A 98 -0.87 -9.79 4.83
C LYS A 98 -0.19 -10.63 3.77
N ASN A 99 0.74 -11.50 4.17
CA ASN A 99 1.38 -12.46 3.27
C ASN A 99 2.03 -11.81 2.04
N ASN A 100 2.51 -10.57 2.16
CA ASN A 100 3.22 -9.92 1.08
C ASN A 100 4.74 -10.06 1.28
N ILE A 101 5.46 -10.21 0.17
CA ILE A 101 6.88 -10.56 0.16
C ILE A 101 7.66 -9.48 -0.58
N ALA A 102 8.76 -9.01 0.02
CA ALA A 102 9.70 -8.14 -0.67
C ALA A 102 11.09 -8.79 -0.77
N SER A 103 11.72 -8.67 -1.93
CA SER A 103 13.11 -9.13 -2.10
C SER A 103 14.15 -8.13 -1.58
N TYR A 104 13.76 -6.89 -1.25
CA TYR A 104 14.65 -5.86 -0.70
C TYR A 104 14.09 -5.19 0.56
N SER A 105 13.16 -4.23 0.48
CA SER A 105 12.76 -3.41 1.65
C SER A 105 11.70 -4.05 2.56
N SER A 106 10.43 -3.68 2.43
CA SER A 106 9.33 -4.15 3.27
C SER A 106 8.33 -4.98 2.48
N GLY A 107 7.98 -6.14 3.03
CA GLY A 107 7.00 -7.05 2.44
C GLY A 107 5.61 -6.41 2.38
N GLY A 108 5.18 -5.76 3.46
CA GLY A 108 3.85 -5.18 3.54
C GLY A 108 3.77 -3.84 2.82
N VAL A 109 4.29 -2.79 3.46
CA VAL A 109 4.11 -1.40 3.03
C VAL A 109 5.44 -0.67 2.97
N CYS A 110 5.74 -0.02 1.85
CA CYS A 110 6.83 0.94 1.72
C CYS A 110 6.24 2.31 1.35
N VAL A 111 6.41 3.32 2.21
CA VAL A 111 5.86 4.66 2.01
C VAL A 111 6.90 5.76 2.20
N SER A 112 6.90 6.77 1.34
CA SER A 112 7.80 7.92 1.45
C SER A 112 7.13 9.22 1.02
N THR A 113 7.28 10.27 1.84
CA THR A 113 6.88 11.65 1.53
C THR A 113 7.75 12.63 2.31
N LYS A 114 7.81 13.90 1.90
CA LYS A 114 8.28 15.00 2.77
C LYS A 114 7.10 15.77 3.36
N GLY A 115 6.11 15.03 3.85
CA GLY A 115 4.95 15.52 4.58
C GLY A 115 4.64 14.56 5.72
N ASN A 116 3.36 14.42 6.09
CA ASN A 116 2.97 13.57 7.19
C ASN A 116 2.54 12.17 6.73
N ILE A 117 2.93 11.16 7.48
CA ILE A 117 2.43 9.78 7.33
C ILE A 117 1.61 9.42 8.57
N SER A 118 0.39 8.94 8.36
CA SER A 118 -0.47 8.42 9.41
C SER A 118 -0.87 6.97 9.13
N ILE A 119 -0.47 6.06 10.01
CA ILE A 119 -0.77 4.62 9.93
C ILE A 119 -1.65 4.27 11.13
N ILE A 120 -2.93 4.00 10.88
CA ILE A 120 -3.95 3.94 11.93
C ILE A 120 -4.77 2.66 11.81
N ASN A 121 -4.90 1.88 12.88
CA ASN A 121 -5.83 0.73 12.94
C ASN A 121 -5.64 -0.30 11.82
N ASN A 122 -4.41 -0.52 11.36
CA ASN A 122 -4.12 -1.53 10.34
C ASN A 122 -3.71 -2.86 10.99
N SER A 123 -4.08 -3.96 10.32
CA SER A 123 -3.53 -5.29 10.58
C SER A 123 -2.49 -5.60 9.50
N ILE A 124 -1.21 -5.64 9.88
CA ILE A 124 -0.08 -5.80 8.94
C ILE A 124 0.74 -7.01 9.37
N THR A 125 0.32 -8.19 8.93
CA THR A 125 0.77 -9.47 9.49
C THR A 125 1.38 -10.38 8.44
N GLU A 126 2.32 -11.24 8.82
CA GLU A 126 2.86 -12.29 7.92
C GLU A 126 3.53 -11.72 6.65
N ASN A 127 3.97 -10.47 6.70
CA ASN A 127 4.69 -9.86 5.60
C ASN A 127 6.19 -10.07 5.81
N THR A 128 6.91 -10.47 4.76
CA THR A 128 8.32 -10.86 4.85
C THR A 128 9.18 -10.04 3.91
N SER A 129 10.44 -9.84 4.29
CA SER A 129 11.45 -9.28 3.43
C SER A 129 12.78 -9.98 3.62
N THR A 130 13.58 -10.07 2.56
CA THR A 130 14.90 -10.70 2.60
C THR A 130 15.94 -9.85 3.33
N PHE A 131 15.93 -8.51 3.19
CA PHE A 131 17.02 -7.66 3.70
C PHE A 131 16.62 -6.68 4.80
N TYR A 132 15.35 -6.28 4.91
CA TYR A 132 14.89 -5.33 5.91
C TYR A 132 13.58 -5.79 6.59
N ALA A 133 12.88 -4.89 7.29
CA ALA A 133 11.68 -5.21 8.06
C ALA A 133 10.53 -5.68 7.16
N GLY A 134 9.92 -6.83 7.48
CA GLY A 134 8.83 -7.40 6.69
C GLY A 134 7.53 -6.59 6.67
N GLY A 135 7.21 -5.86 7.75
CA GLY A 135 5.95 -5.13 7.90
C GLY A 135 5.90 -3.80 7.14
N ILE A 136 6.48 -2.75 7.72
CA ILE A 136 6.39 -1.37 7.21
C ILE A 136 7.78 -0.74 7.13
N SER A 137 8.02 0.00 6.05
CA SER A 137 9.10 0.97 5.92
C SER A 137 8.46 2.33 5.59
N ALA A 138 8.74 3.35 6.41
CA ALA A 138 8.16 4.68 6.27
C ALA A 138 9.22 5.77 6.39
N GLU A 139 9.21 6.72 5.47
CA GLU A 139 10.07 7.91 5.46
C GLU A 139 9.20 9.17 5.35
N SER A 140 9.30 10.08 6.31
CA SER A 140 8.41 11.25 6.44
C SER A 140 9.05 12.39 7.21
N GLU A 141 8.47 13.60 7.11
CA GLU A 141 8.76 14.68 8.07
C GLU A 141 8.18 14.34 9.45
N ASN A 142 6.93 13.86 9.50
CA ASN A 142 6.31 13.37 10.72
C ASN A 142 5.62 12.02 10.47
N LEU A 143 5.93 11.04 11.34
CA LEU A 143 5.34 9.72 11.32
C LEU A 143 4.47 9.52 12.56
N SER A 144 3.17 9.26 12.36
CA SER A 144 2.25 8.86 13.41
C SER A 144 1.77 7.43 13.17
N ILE A 145 1.99 6.55 14.14
CA ILE A 145 1.54 5.17 14.12
C ILE A 145 0.67 4.94 15.37
N ILE A 146 -0.60 4.62 15.15
CA ILE A 146 -1.59 4.49 16.23
C ILE A 146 -2.32 3.15 16.08
N SER A 147 -2.40 2.40 17.19
CA SER A 147 -3.22 1.19 17.35
C SER A 147 -3.10 0.22 16.17
N PHE A 148 -2.11 -0.67 16.17
CA PHE A 148 -1.86 -1.60 15.07
C PHE A 148 -1.51 -3.00 15.56
N SER A 149 -1.67 -3.99 14.70
CA SER A 149 -1.09 -5.32 14.88
C SER A 149 -0.04 -5.55 13.79
N ILE A 150 1.22 -5.69 14.19
CA ILE A 150 2.32 -6.10 13.33
C ILE A 150 2.89 -7.38 13.92
N ASN A 151 2.68 -8.51 13.23
CA ASN A 151 3.20 -9.82 13.60
C ASN A 151 3.93 -10.45 12.41
#